data_AF-A0A6P2REQ9-F1
#
_entry.id   AF-A0A6P2REQ9-F1
#
_cell.length_a   1.000
_cell.length_b   1.000
_cell.length_c   1.000
_cell.angle_alpha   90.00
_cell.angle_beta   90.00
_cell.angle_gamma   90.00
#
_symmetry.space_group_name_H-M   'P 1'
#
loop_
_entity.id
_entity.type
_entity.pdbx_description
1 polymer ?
#
loop_
_entity_poly.entity_id
_entity_poly.type
_entity_poly.pdbx_seq_one_letter_code
_entity_poly.pdbx_strand_id
1 'polypeptide(L)'
;MEKSASGNGPAEPLTQIRQAEAAYLTALAAPDALTLIGGDFNSASPHDPEPADWGGLAPHHRARYLAEDLSGIDRSVIARLDAAGLVDLGRRLHGSGIPTVPAAGYREAEFATMRCDYLFASKALAERARRYEVLRTPETERASDHYPVLLQLDAFA
;
A
#
# COMPACT_ATOMS: atom_id res chain seq x y z
N MET A 1 45.77 -5.36 8.06
CA MET A 1 44.88 -4.33 8.63
C MET A 1 43.47 -4.72 8.23
N GLU A 2 42.87 -5.63 9.00
CA GLU A 2 41.52 -6.16 8.76
C GLU A 2 40.50 -5.07 9.13
N LYS A 3 39.57 -4.78 8.22
CA LYS A 3 38.36 -4.04 8.57
C LYS A 3 37.42 -5.00 9.30
N SER A 4 37.12 -4.67 10.55
CA SER A 4 36.17 -5.37 11.40
C SER A 4 34.79 -5.43 10.74
N ALA A 5 34.25 -6.64 10.64
CA ALA A 5 32.83 -6.87 10.46
C ALA A 5 32.11 -6.48 11.75
N SER A 6 31.25 -5.46 11.69
CA SER A 6 30.30 -5.16 12.77
C SER A 6 28.96 -4.76 12.16
N GLY A 7 28.01 -5.69 12.21
CA GLY A 7 26.62 -5.49 11.78
C GLY A 7 25.94 -6.78 11.34
N ASN A 8 25.90 -7.80 12.21
CA ASN A 8 25.28 -9.10 11.90
C ASN A 8 24.17 -9.44 12.91
N GLY A 9 23.24 -8.50 13.11
CA GLY A 9 21.90 -8.85 13.63
C GLY A 9 21.07 -9.46 12.49
N PRO A 10 20.05 -10.30 12.78
CA PRO A 10 19.11 -10.69 11.75
C PRO A 10 18.52 -9.41 11.13
N ALA A 11 18.44 -9.33 9.80
CA ALA A 11 17.73 -8.26 9.14
C ALA A 11 16.30 -8.22 9.71
N GLU A 12 15.83 -7.05 10.14
CA GLU A 12 14.45 -6.91 10.60
C GLU A 12 13.51 -7.39 9.49
N PRO A 13 12.49 -8.21 9.82
CA PRO A 13 11.48 -8.61 8.84
C PRO A 13 10.89 -7.37 8.15
N LEU A 14 10.73 -7.42 6.81
CA LEU A 14 10.24 -6.29 6.02
C LEU A 14 8.92 -5.70 6.56
N THR A 15 8.04 -6.54 7.11
CA THR A 15 6.79 -6.12 7.75
C THR A 15 7.03 -5.22 8.97
N GLN A 16 8.06 -5.50 9.79
CA GLN A 16 8.39 -4.69 10.97
C GLN A 16 8.92 -3.31 10.57
N ILE A 17 9.73 -3.25 9.50
CA ILE A 17 10.19 -1.98 8.92
C ILE A 17 8.98 -1.15 8.44
N ARG A 18 8.08 -1.74 7.65
CA ARG A 18 6.86 -1.05 7.17
C ARG A 18 5.95 -0.60 8.31
N GLN A 19 5.85 -1.39 9.39
CA GLN A 19 5.13 -1.00 10.60
C GLN A 19 5.74 0.24 11.27
N ALA A 20 7.07 0.30 11.38
CA ALA A 20 7.77 1.45 11.91
C ALA A 20 7.57 2.69 11.02
N GLU A 21 7.68 2.54 9.70
CA GLU A 21 7.42 3.60 8.72
C GLU A 21 5.98 4.13 8.84
N ALA A 22 4.99 3.24 8.89
CA ALA A 22 3.59 3.61 9.07
C ALA A 22 3.35 4.31 10.42
N ALA A 23 4.06 3.92 11.47
CA ALA A 23 3.96 4.60 12.77
C ALA A 23 4.35 6.08 12.68
N TYR A 24 5.39 6.45 11.93
CA TYR A 24 5.73 7.85 11.71
C TYR A 24 4.62 8.63 10.99
N LEU A 25 3.96 8.00 10.02
CA LEU A 25 2.88 8.60 9.24
C LEU A 25 1.62 8.86 10.08
N THR A 26 1.36 8.06 11.13
CA THR A 26 0.19 8.27 12.01
C THR A 26 0.17 9.64 12.69
N ALA A 27 1.33 10.26 12.90
CA ALA A 27 1.41 11.62 13.47
C ALA A 27 0.79 12.69 12.55
N LEU A 28 0.61 12.40 11.27
CA LEU A 28 0.00 13.30 10.27
C LEU A 28 -1.53 13.18 10.21
N ALA A 29 -2.14 12.34 11.05
CA ALA A 29 -3.58 12.07 11.07
C ALA A 29 -4.44 13.16 11.75
N ALA A 30 -3.93 14.39 11.88
CA ALA A 30 -4.68 15.50 12.43
C ALA A 30 -5.96 15.73 11.58
N PRO A 31 -7.17 15.58 12.14
CA PRO A 31 -8.40 15.48 11.35
C PRO A 31 -8.72 16.74 10.57
N ASP A 32 -8.38 17.91 11.13
CA ASP A 32 -8.70 19.23 10.56
C ASP A 32 -7.58 19.77 9.66
N ALA A 33 -6.42 19.10 9.59
CA ALA A 33 -5.35 19.45 8.66
C ALA A 33 -5.71 19.05 7.22
N LEU A 34 -5.02 19.63 6.23
CA LEU A 34 -5.11 19.19 4.83
C LEU A 34 -3.90 18.29 4.52
N THR A 35 -4.03 17.00 4.81
CA THR A 35 -2.96 16.01 4.65
C THR A 35 -3.33 14.99 3.59
N LEU A 36 -2.43 14.75 2.65
CA LEU A 36 -2.44 13.61 1.74
C LEU A 36 -1.15 12.81 1.92
N ILE A 37 -1.27 11.51 2.10
CA ILE A 37 -0.17 10.55 2.11
C ILE A 37 -0.45 9.57 0.99
N GLY A 38 0.47 9.47 0.03
CA GLY A 38 0.27 8.65 -1.16
C GLY A 38 1.53 7.92 -1.57
N GLY A 39 1.36 6.71 -2.11
CA GLY A 39 2.46 5.91 -2.66
C GLY A 39 2.20 4.42 -2.55
N ASP A 40 3.25 3.65 -2.86
CA ASP A 40 3.31 2.21 -2.67
C ASP A 40 3.64 1.88 -1.21
N PHE A 41 2.68 1.24 -0.52
CA PHE A 41 2.84 0.81 0.87
C PHE A 41 3.38 -0.63 0.97
N ASN A 42 3.49 -1.34 -0.15
CA ASN A 42 3.87 -2.75 -0.21
C ASN A 42 3.11 -3.62 0.82
N SER A 43 1.83 -3.30 1.02
CA SER A 43 0.99 -3.86 2.09
C SER A 43 -0.45 -3.96 1.60
N ALA A 44 -1.21 -4.95 2.09
CA ALA A 44 -2.61 -5.13 1.72
C ALA A 44 -3.56 -4.53 2.77
N SER A 45 -4.68 -3.95 2.34
CA SER A 45 -5.67 -3.38 3.25
C SER A 45 -6.49 -4.46 3.95
N PRO A 46 -6.81 -4.38 5.25
CA PRO A 46 -7.72 -5.34 5.91
C PRO A 46 -9.14 -5.34 5.31
N HIS A 47 -9.46 -4.39 4.44
CA HIS A 47 -10.76 -4.26 3.78
C HIS A 47 -10.81 -4.84 2.36
N ASP A 48 -9.67 -5.23 1.80
CA ASP A 48 -9.61 -5.86 0.48
C ASP A 48 -9.62 -7.40 0.63
N PRO A 49 -10.19 -8.16 -0.33
CA PRO A 49 -10.10 -9.61 -0.30
C PRO A 49 -8.64 -10.09 -0.35
N GLU A 50 -8.36 -11.32 0.04
CA GLU A 50 -7.06 -11.93 -0.25
C GLU A 50 -6.91 -12.14 -1.76
N PRO A 51 -5.76 -11.80 -2.37
CA PRO A 51 -5.55 -12.01 -3.80
C PRO A 51 -5.75 -13.49 -4.17
N ALA A 52 -6.53 -13.74 -5.23
CA ALA A 52 -6.85 -15.11 -5.64
C ALA A 52 -5.61 -15.92 -6.06
N ASP A 53 -4.57 -15.23 -6.54
CA ASP A 53 -3.28 -15.80 -6.97
C ASP A 53 -2.22 -15.85 -5.85
N TRP A 54 -2.55 -15.43 -4.61
CA TRP A 54 -1.64 -15.45 -3.46
C TRP A 54 -1.00 -16.81 -3.22
N GLY A 55 -1.80 -17.89 -3.27
CA GLY A 55 -1.31 -19.26 -3.10
C GLY A 55 -0.34 -19.72 -4.19
N GLY A 56 -0.39 -19.09 -5.36
CA GLY A 56 0.46 -19.38 -6.52
C GLY A 56 1.80 -18.66 -6.54
N LEU A 57 2.02 -17.68 -5.65
CA LEU A 57 3.29 -16.98 -5.55
C LEU A 57 4.43 -17.89 -5.11
N ALA A 58 5.62 -17.65 -5.67
CA ALA A 58 6.84 -18.28 -5.22
C ALA A 58 7.05 -18.00 -3.71
N PRO A 59 7.52 -18.98 -2.90
CA PRO A 59 7.61 -18.83 -1.45
C PRO A 59 8.40 -17.60 -0.98
N HIS A 60 9.47 -17.22 -1.70
CA HIS A 60 10.28 -16.05 -1.35
C HIS A 60 9.58 -14.72 -1.62
N HIS A 61 8.72 -14.63 -2.65
CA HIS A 61 7.85 -13.48 -2.87
C HIS A 61 6.77 -13.41 -1.79
N ARG A 62 6.13 -14.55 -1.48
CA ARG A 62 5.09 -14.65 -0.46
C ARG A 62 5.59 -14.25 0.94
N ALA A 63 6.81 -14.66 1.30
CA ALA A 63 7.43 -14.34 2.58
C ALA A 63 7.54 -12.83 2.86
N ARG A 64 7.61 -11.98 1.82
CA ARG A 64 7.70 -10.52 1.96
C ARG A 64 6.41 -9.87 2.44
N TYR A 65 5.29 -10.57 2.37
CA TYR A 65 3.96 -10.04 2.69
C TYR A 65 3.22 -10.92 3.70
N LEU A 66 3.86 -11.96 4.25
CA LEU A 66 3.21 -12.87 5.17
C LEU A 66 3.05 -12.21 6.55
N ALA A 67 1.88 -12.39 7.17
CA ALA A 67 1.65 -12.00 8.55
C ALA A 67 2.54 -12.81 9.53
N GLU A 68 2.81 -12.25 10.71
CA GLU A 68 3.65 -12.92 11.72
C GLU A 68 3.07 -14.26 12.20
N ASP A 69 1.73 -14.39 12.21
CA ASP A 69 1.02 -15.62 12.56
C ASP A 69 0.94 -16.64 11.42
N LEU A 70 1.51 -16.31 10.26
CA LEU A 70 1.53 -17.13 9.05
C LEU A 70 0.13 -17.44 8.47
N SER A 71 -0.92 -16.76 8.92
CA SER A 71 -2.32 -17.05 8.53
C SER A 71 -2.68 -16.58 7.12
N GLY A 72 -1.90 -15.67 6.55
CA GLY A 72 -2.15 -15.08 5.25
C GLY A 72 -1.33 -13.81 5.04
N ILE A 73 -1.76 -12.99 4.09
CA ILE A 73 -1.12 -11.70 3.83
C ILE A 73 -1.25 -10.74 5.03
N ASP A 74 -0.16 -10.07 5.40
CA ASP A 74 -0.14 -9.03 6.43
C ASP A 74 -1.03 -7.85 6.03
N ARG A 75 -1.90 -7.48 6.96
CA ARG A 75 -2.82 -6.33 6.84
C ARG A 75 -2.51 -5.24 7.86
N SER A 76 -1.51 -5.46 8.70
CA SER A 76 -1.32 -4.68 9.92
C SER A 76 -0.89 -3.25 9.61
N VAL A 77 -0.16 -3.03 8.50
CA VAL A 77 0.36 -1.71 8.11
C VAL A 77 -0.79 -0.76 7.77
N ILE A 78 -1.69 -1.20 6.89
CA ILE A 78 -2.86 -0.40 6.50
C ILE A 78 -3.83 -0.27 7.67
N ALA A 79 -4.06 -1.34 8.44
CA ALA A 79 -4.91 -1.30 9.64
C ALA A 79 -4.44 -0.24 10.66
N ARG A 80 -3.13 -0.03 10.80
CA ARG A 80 -2.57 0.99 11.69
C ARG A 80 -2.92 2.41 11.23
N LEU A 81 -2.84 2.68 9.93
CA LEU A 81 -3.17 4.00 9.38
C LEU A 81 -4.66 4.29 9.50
N ASP A 82 -5.51 3.30 9.20
CA ASP A 82 -6.97 3.37 9.40
C ASP A 82 -7.29 3.66 10.88
N ALA A 83 -6.66 2.95 11.81
CA ALA A 83 -6.85 3.14 13.25
C ALA A 83 -6.39 4.52 13.76
N ALA A 84 -5.42 5.16 13.08
CA ALA A 84 -4.99 6.52 13.39
C ALA A 84 -5.98 7.60 12.91
N GLY A 85 -7.00 7.23 12.13
CA GLY A 85 -8.02 8.15 11.62
C GLY A 85 -7.69 8.74 10.24
N LEU A 86 -6.66 8.24 9.57
CA LEU A 86 -6.45 8.51 8.15
C LEU A 86 -7.52 7.76 7.33
N VAL A 87 -8.03 8.42 6.29
CA VAL A 87 -9.10 7.89 5.44
C VAL A 87 -8.48 7.32 4.16
N ASP A 88 -8.62 6.01 3.95
CA ASP A 88 -8.34 5.37 2.64
C ASP A 88 -9.33 5.91 1.58
N LEU A 89 -8.83 6.75 0.68
CA LEU A 89 -9.64 7.36 -0.38
C LEU A 89 -10.08 6.36 -1.44
N GLY A 90 -9.28 5.32 -1.69
CA GLY A 90 -9.67 4.23 -2.58
C GLY A 90 -10.90 3.54 -2.03
N ARG A 91 -10.87 3.14 -0.75
CA ARG A 91 -12.05 2.56 -0.09
C ARG A 91 -13.26 3.51 -0.08
N ARG A 92 -13.06 4.78 0.30
CA ARG A 92 -14.13 5.79 0.38
C ARG A 92 -14.83 6.00 -0.97
N LEU A 93 -14.09 5.93 -2.07
CA LEU A 93 -14.57 6.19 -3.43
C LEU A 93 -14.69 4.91 -4.28
N HIS A 94 -14.96 3.77 -3.63
CA HIS A 94 -15.28 2.49 -4.28
C HIS A 94 -14.15 1.85 -5.11
N GLY A 95 -12.90 2.23 -4.87
CA GLY A 95 -11.68 1.61 -5.41
C GLY A 95 -11.11 0.45 -4.57
N SER A 96 -11.79 0.00 -3.52
CA SER A 96 -11.36 -1.15 -2.71
C SER A 96 -11.20 -2.39 -3.58
N GLY A 97 -10.11 -3.13 -3.39
CA GLY A 97 -9.82 -4.37 -4.10
C GLY A 97 -9.45 -4.20 -5.58
N ILE A 98 -9.46 -2.98 -6.13
CA ILE A 98 -9.00 -2.74 -7.50
C ILE A 98 -7.47 -2.85 -7.50
N PRO A 99 -6.87 -3.81 -8.22
CA PRO A 99 -5.43 -4.03 -8.17
C PRO A 99 -4.67 -2.85 -8.77
N THR A 100 -3.56 -2.48 -8.13
CA THR A 100 -2.58 -1.53 -8.65
C THR A 100 -1.31 -2.23 -9.13
N VAL A 101 -1.15 -3.52 -8.82
CA VAL A 101 -0.03 -4.36 -9.25
C VAL A 101 -0.52 -5.82 -9.48
N PRO A 102 0.10 -6.59 -10.37
CA PRO A 102 1.01 -6.16 -11.42
C PRO A 102 0.28 -5.57 -12.63
N ALA A 103 0.94 -4.66 -13.33
CA ALA A 103 0.55 -4.23 -14.67
C ALA A 103 0.68 -5.38 -15.67
N ALA A 104 -0.16 -5.43 -16.73
CA ALA A 104 -0.21 -6.64 -17.56
C ALA A 104 1.09 -6.90 -18.33
N GLY A 105 1.92 -5.89 -18.56
CA GLY A 105 3.27 -6.02 -19.14
C GLY A 105 4.32 -6.64 -18.21
N TYR A 106 4.03 -6.80 -16.92
CA TYR A 106 5.00 -7.16 -15.87
C TYR A 106 4.51 -8.36 -15.04
N ARG A 107 4.08 -9.42 -15.73
CA ARG A 107 3.49 -10.62 -15.09
C ARG A 107 4.51 -11.65 -14.60
N GLU A 108 5.81 -11.35 -14.67
CA GLU A 108 6.83 -12.13 -13.95
C GLU A 108 6.54 -11.97 -12.46
N ALA A 109 5.99 -13.02 -11.83
CA ALA A 109 5.16 -12.92 -10.61
C ALA A 109 5.94 -12.63 -9.32
N GLU A 110 6.41 -11.39 -9.16
CA GLU A 110 6.92 -10.87 -7.88
C GLU A 110 5.80 -10.48 -6.91
N PHE A 111 4.61 -10.18 -7.45
CA PHE A 111 3.45 -9.69 -6.71
C PHE A 111 2.23 -10.55 -6.99
N ALA A 112 1.39 -10.72 -5.96
CA ALA A 112 0.02 -11.17 -6.17
C ALA A 112 -0.78 -10.03 -6.82
N THR A 113 -1.86 -10.35 -7.50
CA THR A 113 -2.75 -9.36 -8.10
C THR A 113 -3.50 -8.61 -7.00
N MET A 114 -2.96 -7.47 -6.57
CA MET A 114 -3.40 -6.77 -5.36
C MET A 114 -3.29 -5.25 -5.47
N ARG A 115 -3.88 -4.57 -4.48
CA ARG A 115 -3.74 -3.13 -4.28
C ARG A 115 -2.61 -2.87 -3.28
N CYS A 116 -1.53 -2.26 -3.78
CA CYS A 116 -0.37 -1.84 -2.97
C CYS A 116 -0.26 -0.31 -2.88
N ASP A 117 -0.89 0.41 -3.79
CA ASP A 117 -0.80 1.86 -3.90
C ASP A 117 -2.03 2.52 -3.29
N TYR A 118 -1.80 3.34 -2.27
CA TYR A 118 -2.86 3.95 -1.47
C TYR A 118 -2.74 5.47 -1.50
N LEU A 119 -3.90 6.11 -1.32
CA LEU A 119 -4.01 7.53 -1.04
C LEU A 119 -4.80 7.67 0.26
N PHE A 120 -4.09 7.98 1.34
CA PHE A 120 -4.65 8.26 2.66
C PHE A 120 -4.78 9.76 2.86
N ALA A 121 -5.89 10.21 3.41
CA ALA A 121 -6.11 11.62 3.70
C ALA A 121 -6.56 11.87 5.13
N SER A 122 -6.27 13.06 5.66
CA SER A 122 -6.99 13.56 6.83
C SER A 122 -8.48 13.69 6.51
N LYS A 123 -9.31 13.74 7.56
CA LYS A 123 -10.77 13.85 7.41
C LYS A 123 -11.17 15.08 6.58
N ALA A 124 -10.61 16.25 6.88
CA ALA A 124 -10.95 17.49 6.17
C ALA A 124 -10.59 17.43 4.68
N LEU A 125 -9.48 16.81 4.30
CA LEU A 125 -9.13 16.64 2.89
C LEU A 125 -10.00 15.57 2.21
N ALA A 126 -10.32 14.48 2.90
CA ALA A 126 -11.17 13.41 2.37
C ALA A 126 -12.59 13.86 2.01
N GLU A 127 -13.10 14.91 2.67
CA GLU A 127 -14.39 15.54 2.33
C GLU A 127 -14.36 16.28 0.98
N ARG A 128 -13.17 16.64 0.49
CA ARG A 128 -12.96 17.26 -0.83
C ARG A 128 -12.75 16.26 -1.96
N ALA A 129 -12.54 14.98 -1.64
CA ALA A 129 -12.30 13.96 -2.64
C ALA A 129 -13.59 13.66 -3.45
N ARG A 130 -13.46 13.64 -4.77
CA ARG A 130 -14.59 13.44 -5.71
C ARG A 130 -14.42 12.20 -6.56
N ARG A 131 -13.18 11.88 -6.93
CA ARG A 131 -12.90 10.76 -7.83
C ARG A 131 -11.60 10.09 -7.47
N TYR A 132 -11.63 8.76 -7.47
CA TYR A 132 -10.47 7.88 -7.38
C TYR A 132 -10.54 6.93 -8.58
N GLU A 133 -9.43 6.71 -9.25
CA GLU A 133 -9.34 5.76 -10.37
C GLU A 133 -7.95 5.16 -10.45
N VAL A 134 -7.88 3.85 -10.72
CA VAL A 134 -6.65 3.20 -11.18
C VAL A 134 -6.65 3.28 -12.70
N LEU A 135 -5.73 4.06 -13.27
CA LEU A 135 -5.69 4.31 -14.70
C LEU A 135 -5.18 3.09 -15.46
N ARG A 136 -5.97 2.66 -16.45
CA ARG A 136 -5.67 1.51 -17.31
C ARG A 136 -5.82 1.90 -18.77
N THR A 137 -4.69 2.18 -19.41
CA THR A 137 -4.57 2.47 -20.84
C THR A 137 -3.48 1.60 -21.45
N PRO A 138 -3.41 1.46 -22.78
CA PRO A 138 -2.32 0.74 -23.42
C PRO A 138 -0.92 1.21 -22.99
N GLU A 139 -0.75 2.48 -22.62
CA GLU A 139 0.50 3.04 -22.12
C GLU A 139 0.78 2.59 -20.69
N THR A 140 -0.20 2.68 -19.77
CA THR A 140 0.00 2.31 -18.36
C THR A 140 0.26 0.82 -18.19
N GLU A 141 -0.22 -0.03 -19.11
CA GLU A 141 0.05 -1.47 -19.12
C GLU A 141 1.55 -1.82 -19.30
N ARG A 142 2.35 -0.90 -19.83
CA ARG A 142 3.78 -1.12 -20.17
C ARG A 142 4.73 -0.09 -19.55
N ALA A 143 4.22 0.92 -18.85
CA ALA A 143 5.04 2.01 -18.33
C ALA A 143 5.76 1.65 -17.03
N SER A 144 5.15 0.77 -16.23
CA SER A 144 5.62 0.33 -14.92
C SER A 144 4.92 -0.99 -14.57
N ASP A 145 5.44 -1.72 -13.59
CA ASP A 145 4.77 -2.87 -12.96
C ASP A 145 3.58 -2.45 -12.07
N HIS A 146 3.47 -1.16 -11.74
CA HIS A 146 2.32 -0.57 -11.04
C HIS A 146 1.46 0.31 -11.97
N TYR A 147 0.14 0.28 -11.78
CA TYR A 147 -0.79 1.22 -12.40
C TYR A 147 -0.84 2.55 -11.64
N PRO A 148 -0.89 3.70 -12.33
CA PRO A 148 -1.03 4.98 -11.66
C PRO A 148 -2.43 5.13 -11.04
N VAL A 149 -2.46 5.75 -9.86
CA VAL A 149 -3.70 6.10 -9.15
C VAL A 149 -3.97 7.59 -9.33
N LEU A 150 -5.15 7.91 -9.87
CA LEU A 150 -5.63 9.26 -10.06
C LEU A 150 -6.61 9.64 -8.94
N LEU A 151 -6.40 10.80 -8.34
CA LEU A 151 -7.31 11.44 -7.39
C LEU A 151 -7.75 12.80 -7.92
N GLN A 152 -9.05 13.09 -7.82
CA GLN A 152 -9.58 14.44 -8.02
C GLN A 152 -10.16 14.99 -6.72
N LEU A 153 -9.77 16.23 -6.42
CA LEU A 153 -10.19 16.99 -5.26
C LEU A 153 -10.90 18.27 -5.72
N ASP A 154 -11.89 18.72 -4.96
CA ASP A 154 -12.40 20.09 -5.10
C ASP A 154 -11.29 21.10 -4.78
N ALA A 155 -11.31 22.23 -5.49
CA ALA A 155 -10.41 23.33 -5.22
C ALA A 155 -10.57 23.88 -3.79
N PHE A 156 -9.49 24.48 -3.27
CA PHE A 156 -9.52 25.22 -2.02
C PHE A 156 -10.02 26.65 -2.30
N ALA A 157 -10.97 27.11 -1.50
CA ALA A 157 -11.44 28.49 -1.51
C ALA A 157 -10.48 29.37 -0.69
#